data_AF-A0A5P2HBK6-F1
#
_entry.id   AF-A0A5P2HBK6-F1
#
_cell.length_a   1.000
_cell.length_b   1.000
_cell.length_c   1.000
_cell.angle_alpha   90.00
_cell.angle_beta   90.00
_cell.angle_gamma   90.00
#
_symmetry.space_group_name_H-M   'P 1'
#
loop_
_entity.id
_entity.type
_entity.pdbx_description
1 polymer ?
#
loop_
_entity_poly.entity_id
_entity_poly.type
_entity_poly.pdbx_seq_one_letter_code
_entity_poly.pdbx_strand_id
1 'polypeptide(L)'
;MEVASMPTDTQRYARCIAASRRIRWDIDLDVIRQRKFDLAHKFLPDGLSLVNELPFLSAAEQRFLSQVQGRTYANMFRLVERFVGAKVLDISREHWFGDQVALEALVRFTDEELKHQELFRRVELLAAEDMPGGYRFVPDANAVAEFVLGKHTWAVLALTCHIELVSQAHYRASIGTSPDLSDLFKDIFMFHWREESQHAILDELEWAREDAKLSNDERNTAVADMIQIVGALDQILQQQAQADTAYFMRTIRGVADAPHAAEVEHIVLKAYRWTYFVSGMLEPRFVKLLESMTTEAQRACIDAAMAPLLYAMPAEGAPVPAMAA
;
A
#
# COMPACT_ATOMS: atom_id res chain seq x y z
N MET A 1 4.62 46.13 3.20
CA MET A 1 4.52 44.78 3.77
C MET A 1 5.60 43.94 3.13
N GLU A 2 6.72 43.75 3.81
CA GLU A 2 7.70 42.75 3.40
C GLU A 2 7.04 41.38 3.54
N VAL A 3 7.02 40.62 2.44
CA VAL A 3 6.65 39.21 2.48
C VAL A 3 7.81 38.52 3.18
N ALA A 4 7.64 38.19 4.46
CA ALA A 4 8.59 37.34 5.16
C ALA A 4 8.71 36.04 4.38
N SER A 5 9.91 35.75 3.86
CA SER A 5 10.19 34.52 3.13
C SER A 5 9.91 33.33 4.04
N MET A 6 8.90 32.53 3.73
CA MET A 6 8.64 31.29 4.45
C MET A 6 9.82 30.33 4.27
N PRO A 7 10.20 29.57 5.30
CA PRO A 7 11.18 28.49 5.17
C PRO A 7 10.80 27.55 4.01
N THR A 8 11.80 27.03 3.29
CA THR A 8 11.61 26.22 2.08
C THR A 8 10.71 24.99 2.32
N ASP A 9 10.78 24.39 3.52
CA ASP A 9 9.96 23.24 3.88
C ASP A 9 8.49 23.61 4.09
N THR A 10 8.19 24.75 4.70
CA THR A 10 6.80 25.23 4.88
C THR A 10 6.09 25.42 3.54
N GLN A 11 6.80 25.84 2.50
CA GLN A 11 6.23 25.95 1.16
C GLN A 11 5.85 24.59 0.56
N ARG A 12 6.55 23.51 0.91
CA ARG A 12 6.19 22.15 0.47
C ARG A 12 4.88 21.69 1.12
N TYR A 13 4.70 21.93 2.42
CA TYR A 13 3.42 21.68 3.10
C TYR A 13 2.28 22.49 2.48
N ALA A 14 2.48 23.78 2.20
CA ALA A 14 1.48 24.63 1.55
C ALA A 14 1.05 24.10 0.17
N ARG A 15 2.00 23.56 -0.62
CA ARG A 15 1.69 22.92 -1.91
C ARG A 15 0.84 21.66 -1.73
N CYS A 16 1.10 20.85 -0.71
CA CYS A 16 0.29 19.66 -0.40
C CYS A 16 -1.14 20.06 -0.02
N ILE A 17 -1.31 21.11 0.79
CA ILE A 17 -2.64 21.68 1.11
C ILE A 17 -3.37 22.12 -0.16
N ALA A 18 -2.69 22.86 -1.05
CA ALA A 18 -3.29 23.33 -2.30
C ALA A 18 -3.70 22.15 -3.20
N ALA A 19 -2.87 21.09 -3.27
CA ALA A 19 -3.17 19.88 -4.02
C ALA A 19 -4.39 19.15 -3.44
N SER A 20 -4.39 18.83 -2.14
CA SER A 20 -5.51 18.20 -1.42
C SER A 20 -6.83 18.93 -1.65
N ARG A 21 -6.85 20.27 -1.50
CA ARG A 21 -8.05 21.09 -1.76
C ARG A 21 -8.56 20.96 -3.19
N ARG A 22 -7.67 20.84 -4.18
CA ARG A 22 -8.03 20.76 -5.60
C ARG A 22 -8.56 19.39 -5.99
N ILE A 23 -8.05 18.32 -5.39
CA ILE A 23 -8.37 16.95 -5.77
C ILE A 23 -9.43 16.29 -4.89
N ARG A 24 -9.91 16.99 -3.84
CA ARG A 24 -10.95 16.52 -2.93
C ARG A 24 -12.12 15.87 -3.68
N TRP A 25 -12.48 14.68 -3.23
CA TRP A 25 -13.55 13.86 -3.79
C TRP A 25 -14.37 13.18 -2.68
N ASP A 26 -15.58 12.75 -3.05
CA ASP A 26 -16.54 12.05 -2.19
C ASP A 26 -16.74 10.60 -2.63
N ILE A 27 -16.84 9.69 -1.66
CA ILE A 27 -16.97 8.25 -1.90
C ILE A 27 -18.23 7.94 -2.72
N ASP A 28 -19.36 8.57 -2.43
CA ASP A 28 -20.65 8.24 -3.05
C ASP A 28 -20.85 8.99 -4.37
N LEU A 29 -20.44 10.26 -4.44
CA LEU A 29 -20.69 11.12 -5.60
C LEU A 29 -19.66 10.94 -6.73
N ASP A 30 -18.39 10.71 -6.38
CA ASP A 30 -17.31 10.68 -7.37
C ASP A 30 -16.82 9.25 -7.64
N VAL A 31 -16.71 8.41 -6.60
CA VAL A 31 -16.12 7.08 -6.70
C VAL A 31 -17.18 5.99 -6.91
N ILE A 32 -17.92 5.56 -5.90
CA ILE A 32 -18.82 4.40 -6.00
C ILE A 32 -19.99 4.70 -6.94
N ARG A 33 -20.66 5.85 -6.82
CA ARG A 33 -21.75 6.29 -7.72
C ARG A 33 -22.85 5.24 -7.90
N GLN A 34 -23.19 4.50 -6.84
CA GLN A 34 -24.15 3.38 -6.85
C GLN A 34 -23.76 2.21 -7.80
N ARG A 35 -22.51 2.16 -8.27
CA ARG A 35 -22.00 1.07 -9.10
C ARG A 35 -21.77 -0.18 -8.26
N LYS A 36 -21.89 -1.34 -8.93
CA LYS A 36 -21.48 -2.65 -8.42
C LYS A 36 -20.22 -3.12 -9.12
N PHE A 37 -19.56 -4.11 -8.55
CA PHE A 37 -18.47 -4.78 -9.26
C PHE A 37 -19.00 -5.66 -10.38
N ASP A 38 -18.40 -5.54 -11.56
CA ASP A 38 -18.66 -6.45 -12.67
C ASP A 38 -17.68 -7.63 -12.63
N LEU A 39 -18.20 -8.82 -12.31
CA LEU A 39 -17.42 -10.05 -12.22
C LEU A 39 -17.02 -10.65 -13.59
N ALA A 40 -17.46 -10.03 -14.70
CA ALA A 40 -16.93 -10.33 -16.03
C ALA A 40 -15.49 -9.82 -16.22
N HIS A 41 -15.02 -8.91 -15.36
CA HIS A 41 -13.71 -8.29 -15.43
C HIS A 41 -12.78 -8.69 -14.28
N LYS A 42 -11.47 -8.49 -14.47
CA LYS A 42 -10.48 -8.66 -13.40
C LYS A 42 -10.60 -7.52 -12.38
N PHE A 43 -10.20 -7.77 -11.13
CA PHE A 43 -10.01 -6.70 -10.14
C PHE A 43 -8.54 -6.31 -10.03
N LEU A 44 -7.66 -7.25 -9.69
CA LEU A 44 -6.22 -7.01 -9.69
C LEU A 44 -5.61 -7.36 -11.07
N PRO A 45 -4.76 -6.51 -11.65
CA PRO A 45 -4.12 -6.77 -12.94
C PRO A 45 -3.02 -7.83 -12.84
N ASP A 46 -2.61 -8.42 -13.97
CA ASP A 46 -1.64 -9.53 -14.01
C ASP A 46 -0.26 -9.12 -13.51
N GLY A 47 0.16 -7.87 -13.76
CA GLY A 47 1.42 -7.32 -13.27
C GLY A 47 1.52 -7.21 -11.73
N LEU A 48 0.43 -7.41 -11.00
CA LEU A 48 0.40 -7.47 -9.53
C LEU A 48 -0.07 -8.83 -9.01
N SER A 49 -1.07 -9.41 -9.66
CA SER A 49 -1.72 -10.65 -9.24
C SER A 49 -0.93 -11.91 -9.61
N LEU A 50 -0.08 -11.83 -10.63
CA LEU A 50 0.70 -12.94 -11.20
C LEU A 50 -0.14 -14.16 -11.58
N VAL A 51 -1.45 -14.01 -11.82
CA VAL A 51 -2.33 -15.13 -12.18
C VAL A 51 -1.97 -15.76 -13.54
N ASN A 52 -1.26 -15.01 -14.39
CA ASN A 52 -0.69 -15.51 -15.65
C ASN A 52 0.45 -16.52 -15.42
N GLU A 53 1.04 -16.58 -14.23
CA GLU A 53 2.04 -17.60 -13.85
C GLU A 53 1.40 -18.95 -13.45
N LEU A 54 0.07 -19.08 -13.55
CA LEU A 54 -0.69 -20.32 -13.29
C LEU A 54 -1.31 -20.84 -14.61
N PRO A 55 -0.52 -21.46 -15.51
CA PRO A 55 -0.96 -21.83 -16.86
C PRO A 55 -2.00 -22.96 -16.90
N PHE A 56 -2.17 -23.69 -15.80
CA PHE A 56 -3.19 -24.74 -15.68
C PHE A 56 -4.59 -24.22 -15.31
N LEU A 57 -4.70 -22.94 -14.90
CA LEU A 57 -5.98 -22.30 -14.66
C LEU A 57 -6.58 -21.83 -15.99
N SER A 58 -7.88 -22.05 -16.17
CA SER A 58 -8.64 -21.44 -17.26
C SER A 58 -8.71 -19.92 -17.10
N ALA A 59 -9.03 -19.21 -18.19
CA ALA A 59 -9.19 -17.76 -18.16
C ALA A 59 -10.25 -17.27 -17.13
N ALA A 60 -11.31 -18.06 -16.91
CA ALA A 60 -12.32 -17.75 -15.91
C ALA A 60 -11.79 -17.90 -14.47
N GLU A 61 -10.95 -18.91 -14.23
CA GLU A 61 -10.33 -19.15 -12.93
C GLU A 61 -9.24 -18.12 -12.62
N GLN A 62 -8.41 -17.75 -13.60
CA GLN A 62 -7.45 -16.66 -13.44
C GLN A 62 -8.16 -15.33 -13.14
N ARG A 63 -9.26 -15.03 -13.84
CA ARG A 63 -10.08 -13.85 -13.54
C ARG A 63 -10.63 -13.89 -12.11
N PHE A 64 -11.17 -15.04 -11.69
CA PHE A 64 -11.69 -15.18 -10.33
C PHE A 64 -10.59 -15.03 -9.28
N LEU A 65 -9.41 -15.64 -9.48
CA LEU A 65 -8.28 -15.48 -8.56
C LEU A 65 -7.84 -14.01 -8.46
N SER A 66 -7.80 -13.29 -9.58
CA SER A 66 -7.47 -11.86 -9.58
C SER A 66 -8.53 -11.00 -8.88
N GLN A 67 -9.79 -11.44 -8.85
CA GLN A 67 -10.85 -10.83 -8.03
C GLN A 67 -10.63 -11.08 -6.53
N VAL A 68 -10.24 -12.31 -6.14
CA VAL A 68 -9.87 -12.62 -4.75
C VAL A 68 -8.70 -11.75 -4.30
N GLN A 69 -7.64 -11.68 -5.10
CA GLN A 69 -6.45 -10.88 -4.79
C GLN A 69 -6.76 -9.37 -4.79
N GLY A 70 -7.63 -8.89 -5.68
CA GLY A 70 -8.08 -7.49 -5.69
C GLY A 70 -8.89 -7.12 -4.45
N ARG A 71 -9.71 -8.04 -3.94
CA ARG A 71 -10.42 -7.88 -2.67
C ARG A 71 -9.44 -7.83 -1.49
N THR A 72 -8.43 -8.68 -1.48
CA THR A 72 -7.34 -8.61 -0.48
C THR A 72 -6.53 -7.33 -0.60
N TYR A 73 -6.28 -6.83 -1.81
CA TYR A 73 -5.60 -5.56 -2.06
C TYR A 73 -6.31 -4.38 -1.41
N ALA A 74 -7.63 -4.25 -1.61
CA ALA A 74 -8.43 -3.23 -0.92
C ALA A 74 -8.40 -3.37 0.62
N ASN A 75 -8.52 -4.59 1.14
CA ASN A 75 -8.49 -4.81 2.59
C ASN A 75 -7.10 -4.56 3.22
N MET A 76 -6.01 -4.83 2.49
CA MET A 76 -4.66 -4.51 2.93
C MET A 76 -4.42 -3.00 3.01
N PHE A 77 -4.94 -2.20 2.07
CA PHE A 77 -4.90 -0.74 2.20
C PHE A 77 -5.68 -0.27 3.44
N ARG A 78 -6.91 -0.76 3.62
CA ARG A 78 -7.68 -0.49 4.85
C ARG A 78 -6.92 -0.84 6.14
N LEU A 79 -6.16 -1.93 6.12
CA LEU A 79 -5.33 -2.37 7.24
C LEU A 79 -4.23 -1.36 7.54
N VAL A 80 -3.52 -0.87 6.52
CA VAL A 80 -2.37 0.03 6.72
C VAL A 80 -2.79 1.45 7.04
N GLU A 81 -3.86 1.97 6.42
CA GLU A 81 -4.38 3.33 6.69
C GLU A 81 -4.70 3.52 8.18
N ARG A 82 -5.00 2.43 8.88
CA ARG A 82 -5.25 2.40 10.32
C ARG A 82 -4.07 2.95 11.12
N PHE A 83 -2.86 2.48 10.84
CA PHE A 83 -1.67 2.95 11.55
C PHE A 83 -1.05 4.17 10.90
N VAL A 84 -1.22 4.38 9.59
CA VAL A 84 -0.76 5.60 8.90
C VAL A 84 -1.45 6.82 9.49
N GLY A 85 -2.79 6.87 9.47
CA GLY A 85 -3.54 8.00 10.03
C GLY A 85 -3.25 8.23 11.53
N ALA A 86 -3.07 7.16 12.31
CA ALA A 86 -2.70 7.27 13.73
C ALA A 86 -1.28 7.85 13.93
N LYS A 87 -0.30 7.45 13.10
CA LYS A 87 1.06 7.98 13.17
C LYS A 87 1.10 9.45 12.74
N VAL A 88 0.39 9.83 11.68
CA VAL A 88 0.30 11.23 11.22
C VAL A 88 -0.29 12.13 12.32
N LEU A 89 -1.33 11.67 13.02
CA LEU A 89 -1.86 12.38 14.19
C LEU A 89 -0.84 12.54 15.31
N ASP A 90 -0.11 11.47 15.65
CA ASP A 90 0.92 11.48 16.69
C ASP A 90 2.03 12.49 16.39
N ILE A 91 2.62 12.45 15.19
CA ILE A 91 3.70 13.37 14.81
C ILE A 91 3.23 14.82 14.63
N SER A 92 1.94 15.04 14.35
CA SER A 92 1.37 16.40 14.23
C SER A 92 1.58 17.25 15.48
N ARG A 93 1.76 16.62 16.65
CA ARG A 93 2.01 17.30 17.93
C ARG A 93 3.26 18.17 17.92
N GLU A 94 4.24 17.84 17.09
CA GLU A 94 5.46 18.61 16.94
C GLU A 94 5.24 19.96 16.26
N HIS A 95 4.08 20.15 15.63
CA HIS A 95 3.70 21.38 14.93
C HIS A 95 2.61 22.18 15.63
N TRP A 96 2.01 21.69 16.72
CA TRP A 96 0.86 22.31 17.39
C TRP A 96 1.05 23.78 17.74
N PHE A 97 2.24 24.15 18.24
CA PHE A 97 2.60 25.53 18.58
C PHE A 97 3.62 26.14 17.62
N GLY A 98 3.93 25.45 16.52
CA GLY A 98 4.96 25.79 15.55
C GLY A 98 4.37 26.11 14.18
N ASP A 99 4.83 25.40 13.16
CA ASP A 99 4.41 25.59 11.77
C ASP A 99 2.95 25.17 11.56
N GLN A 100 2.04 26.15 11.61
CA GLN A 100 0.61 25.91 11.41
C GLN A 100 0.27 25.39 10.01
N VAL A 101 1.10 25.66 9.01
CA VAL A 101 0.89 25.15 7.65
C VAL A 101 1.23 23.66 7.61
N ALA A 102 2.30 23.22 8.28
CA ALA A 102 2.58 21.80 8.43
C ALA A 102 1.47 21.08 9.21
N LEU A 103 1.00 21.67 10.32
CA LEU A 103 -0.12 21.12 11.08
C LEU A 103 -1.38 20.96 10.21
N GLU A 104 -1.78 21.99 9.46
CA GLU A 104 -2.94 21.93 8.57
C GLU A 104 -2.78 20.84 7.49
N ALA A 105 -1.56 20.63 6.98
CA ALA A 105 -1.29 19.59 5.99
C ALA A 105 -1.44 18.19 6.59
N LEU A 106 -0.91 17.93 7.78
CA LEU A 106 -1.01 16.62 8.47
C LEU A 106 -2.44 16.31 8.93
N VAL A 107 -3.20 17.32 9.36
CA VAL A 107 -4.63 17.14 9.68
C VAL A 107 -5.43 16.74 8.44
N ARG A 108 -5.14 17.33 7.28
CA ARG A 108 -5.77 16.94 6.01
C ARG A 108 -5.41 15.53 5.59
N PHE A 109 -4.13 15.18 5.66
CA PHE A 109 -3.66 13.83 5.40
C PHE A 109 -4.46 12.84 6.25
N THR A 110 -4.59 13.10 7.56
CA THR A 110 -5.39 12.24 8.45
C THR A 110 -6.87 12.13 8.02
N ASP A 111 -7.52 13.23 7.62
CA ASP A 111 -8.91 13.22 7.12
C ASP A 111 -9.05 12.34 5.87
N GLU A 112 -8.07 12.42 4.96
CA GLU A 112 -7.99 11.63 3.74
C GLU A 112 -7.80 10.12 4.05
N GLU A 113 -6.92 9.77 4.99
CA GLU A 113 -6.74 8.37 5.46
C GLU A 113 -8.00 7.75 6.07
N LEU A 114 -8.73 8.52 6.87
CA LEU A 114 -10.00 8.06 7.44
C LEU A 114 -11.05 7.81 6.35
N LYS A 115 -11.06 8.65 5.32
CA LYS A 115 -11.91 8.46 4.15
C LYS A 115 -11.50 7.22 3.35
N HIS A 116 -10.21 6.94 3.18
CA HIS A 116 -9.73 5.73 2.52
C HIS A 116 -10.10 4.46 3.29
N GLN A 117 -9.98 4.46 4.63
CA GLN A 117 -10.47 3.36 5.46
C GLN A 117 -11.96 3.07 5.22
N GLU A 118 -12.79 4.11 5.16
CA GLU A 118 -14.22 3.98 4.87
C GLU A 118 -14.49 3.50 3.44
N LEU A 119 -13.75 4.02 2.45
CA LEU A 119 -13.82 3.58 1.06
C LEU A 119 -13.56 2.09 0.97
N PHE A 120 -12.43 1.60 1.49
CA PHE A 120 -12.05 0.20 1.39
C PHE A 120 -12.95 -0.73 2.22
N ARG A 121 -13.53 -0.24 3.33
CA ARG A 121 -14.60 -0.97 4.03
C ARG A 121 -15.82 -1.18 3.13
N ARG A 122 -16.23 -0.17 2.35
CA ARG A 122 -17.35 -0.29 1.40
C ARG A 122 -16.99 -1.16 0.21
N VAL A 123 -15.75 -1.11 -0.28
CA VAL A 123 -15.26 -1.99 -1.36
C VAL A 123 -15.39 -3.46 -0.96
N GLU A 124 -15.02 -3.80 0.28
CA GLU A 124 -15.19 -5.16 0.80
C GLU A 124 -16.67 -5.61 0.82
N LEU A 125 -17.57 -4.73 1.26
CA LEU A 125 -19.01 -5.02 1.25
C LEU A 125 -19.56 -5.18 -0.18
N LEU A 126 -19.17 -4.30 -1.11
CA LEU A 126 -19.58 -4.39 -2.51
C LEU A 126 -19.08 -5.68 -3.17
N ALA A 127 -17.84 -6.09 -2.91
CA ALA A 127 -17.32 -7.36 -3.41
C ALA A 127 -18.09 -8.55 -2.83
N ALA A 128 -18.51 -8.48 -1.56
CA ALA A 128 -19.28 -9.53 -0.90
C ALA A 128 -20.71 -9.70 -1.43
N GLU A 129 -21.29 -8.71 -2.11
CA GLU A 129 -22.65 -8.80 -2.66
C GLU A 129 -22.76 -9.89 -3.74
N ASP A 130 -21.77 -9.96 -4.63
CA ASP A 130 -21.82 -10.77 -5.84
C ASP A 130 -20.78 -11.91 -5.86
N MET A 131 -19.68 -11.80 -5.08
CA MET A 131 -18.70 -12.89 -4.98
C MET A 131 -19.20 -14.03 -4.07
N PRO A 132 -18.78 -15.29 -4.32
CA PRO A 132 -19.15 -16.43 -3.48
C PRO A 132 -18.82 -16.22 -1.99
N GLY A 133 -19.68 -16.72 -1.11
CA GLY A 133 -19.46 -16.63 0.34
C GLY A 133 -18.22 -17.42 0.81
N GLY A 134 -17.65 -17.01 1.96
CA GLY A 134 -16.54 -17.73 2.61
C GLY A 134 -15.17 -17.08 2.49
N TYR A 135 -15.06 -15.92 1.82
CA TYR A 135 -13.87 -15.06 1.88
C TYR A 135 -13.63 -14.58 3.31
N ARG A 136 -12.35 -14.47 3.71
CA ARG A 136 -11.95 -13.92 5.00
C ARG A 136 -10.69 -13.09 4.84
N PHE A 137 -10.73 -11.86 5.32
CA PHE A 137 -9.54 -11.08 5.60
C PHE A 137 -9.10 -11.40 7.04
N VAL A 138 -7.94 -12.03 7.19
CA VAL A 138 -7.49 -12.67 8.45
C VAL A 138 -6.92 -11.68 9.48
N PRO A 139 -6.17 -10.63 9.12
CA PRO A 139 -5.49 -9.77 10.10
C PRO A 139 -6.45 -8.98 11.00
N ASP A 140 -6.10 -8.86 12.28
CA ASP A 140 -6.74 -7.88 13.18
C ASP A 140 -6.08 -6.52 13.02
N ALA A 141 -6.85 -5.54 12.53
CA ALA A 141 -6.29 -4.23 12.20
C ALA A 141 -5.76 -3.45 13.41
N ASN A 142 -6.35 -3.62 14.60
CA ASN A 142 -5.86 -2.90 15.78
C ASN A 142 -4.59 -3.58 16.32
N ALA A 143 -4.51 -4.91 16.33
CA ALA A 143 -3.31 -5.62 16.75
C ALA A 143 -2.11 -5.30 15.85
N VAL A 144 -2.34 -5.20 14.53
CA VAL A 144 -1.30 -4.77 13.58
C VAL A 144 -0.89 -3.32 13.84
N ALA A 145 -1.86 -2.42 14.02
CA ALA A 145 -1.57 -1.02 14.31
C ALA A 145 -0.80 -0.84 15.63
N GLU A 146 -1.18 -1.55 16.70
CA GLU A 146 -0.47 -1.53 17.98
C GLU A 146 0.97 -2.01 17.84
N PHE A 147 1.20 -3.10 17.09
CA PHE A 147 2.54 -3.60 16.84
C PHE A 147 3.40 -2.58 16.07
N VAL A 148 2.88 -2.04 14.96
CA VAL A 148 3.61 -1.09 14.09
C VAL A 148 3.87 0.22 14.83
N LEU A 149 2.86 0.80 15.49
CA LEU A 149 3.00 2.06 16.21
C LEU A 149 3.86 1.95 17.47
N GLY A 150 4.08 0.73 17.99
CA GLY A 150 5.04 0.44 19.06
C GLY A 150 6.50 0.45 18.60
N LYS A 151 6.78 0.62 17.32
CA LYS A 151 8.14 0.70 16.75
C LYS A 151 8.65 2.14 16.69
N HIS A 152 9.94 2.27 16.44
CA HIS A 152 10.59 3.56 16.24
C HIS A 152 9.86 4.41 15.18
N THR A 153 9.59 5.69 15.46
CA THR A 153 8.86 6.60 14.55
C THR A 153 9.48 6.63 13.16
N TRP A 154 10.81 6.74 13.07
CA TRP A 154 11.55 6.62 11.80
C TRP A 154 11.19 5.36 10.99
N ALA A 155 11.03 4.20 11.62
CA ALA A 155 10.68 2.95 10.93
C ALA A 155 9.24 2.95 10.42
N VAL A 156 8.31 3.51 11.20
CA VAL A 156 6.90 3.66 10.80
C VAL A 156 6.76 4.65 9.63
N LEU A 157 7.51 5.75 9.66
CA LEU A 157 7.54 6.73 8.56
C LEU A 157 8.20 6.16 7.30
N ALA A 158 9.24 5.34 7.43
CA ALA A 158 9.82 4.60 6.31
C ALA A 158 8.77 3.69 5.65
N LEU A 159 8.03 2.91 6.45
CA LEU A 159 6.96 2.05 5.92
C LEU A 159 5.84 2.89 5.27
N THR A 160 5.42 3.98 5.91
CA THR A 160 4.35 4.85 5.38
C THR A 160 4.74 5.43 4.03
N CYS A 161 5.94 6.03 3.94
CA CYS A 161 6.48 6.56 2.70
C CYS A 161 6.58 5.48 1.60
N HIS A 162 6.99 4.25 1.95
CA HIS A 162 6.97 3.12 1.03
C HIS A 162 5.57 2.83 0.50
N ILE A 163 4.56 2.75 1.38
CA ILE A 163 3.16 2.48 1.02
C ILE A 163 2.62 3.55 0.06
N GLU A 164 2.83 4.83 0.36
CA GLU A 164 2.37 5.94 -0.48
C GLU A 164 3.02 5.95 -1.86
N LEU A 165 4.29 5.53 -1.96
CA LEU A 165 5.00 5.48 -3.22
C LEU A 165 4.56 4.27 -4.06
N VAL A 166 4.32 3.10 -3.43
CA VAL A 166 3.87 1.91 -4.18
C VAL A 166 2.45 2.05 -4.69
N SER A 167 1.53 2.69 -3.96
CA SER A 167 0.16 2.92 -4.43
C SER A 167 0.16 3.68 -5.77
N GLN A 168 1.03 4.68 -5.91
CA GLN A 168 1.23 5.45 -7.13
C GLN A 168 1.88 4.62 -8.25
N ALA A 169 2.91 3.85 -7.92
CA ALA A 169 3.62 3.00 -8.88
C ALA A 169 2.70 1.92 -9.45
N HIS A 170 1.94 1.23 -8.59
CA HIS A 170 0.95 0.22 -8.99
C HIS A 170 -0.10 0.80 -9.93
N TYR A 171 -0.58 2.01 -9.65
CA TYR A 171 -1.55 2.64 -10.55
C TYR A 171 -0.95 2.95 -11.92
N ARG A 172 0.18 3.67 -11.95
CA ARG A 172 0.78 4.14 -13.21
C ARG A 172 1.31 3.00 -14.08
N ALA A 173 1.86 1.95 -13.46
CA ALA A 173 2.49 0.84 -14.18
C ALA A 173 1.52 -0.30 -14.48
N SER A 174 0.40 -0.43 -13.74
CA SER A 174 -0.48 -1.59 -13.85
C SER A 174 -1.98 -1.26 -13.87
N ILE A 175 -2.54 -0.70 -12.80
CA ILE A 175 -4.01 -0.58 -12.67
C ILE A 175 -4.59 0.36 -13.73
N GLY A 176 -3.96 1.53 -13.94
CA GLY A 176 -4.45 2.55 -14.87
C GLY A 176 -4.33 2.15 -16.35
N THR A 177 -3.46 1.18 -16.68
CA THR A 177 -3.19 0.76 -18.05
C THR A 177 -3.71 -0.65 -18.38
N SER A 178 -4.10 -1.45 -17.37
CA SER A 178 -4.52 -2.83 -17.59
C SER A 178 -5.75 -2.92 -18.50
N PRO A 179 -5.71 -3.73 -19.57
CA PRO A 179 -6.91 -4.12 -20.28
C PRO A 179 -7.80 -4.97 -19.35
N ASP A 180 -9.10 -4.98 -19.64
CA ASP A 180 -10.10 -5.85 -19.02
C ASP A 180 -10.18 -5.81 -17.47
N LEU A 181 -9.69 -4.73 -16.85
CA LEU A 181 -9.90 -4.43 -15.44
C LEU A 181 -11.24 -3.74 -15.24
N SER A 182 -11.94 -4.09 -14.16
CA SER A 182 -13.19 -3.44 -13.74
C SER A 182 -13.03 -1.92 -13.66
N ASP A 183 -13.92 -1.18 -14.33
CA ASP A 183 -13.91 0.28 -14.33
C ASP A 183 -14.07 0.86 -12.91
N LEU A 184 -14.90 0.24 -12.07
CA LEU A 184 -15.04 0.66 -10.68
C LEU A 184 -13.73 0.44 -9.91
N PHE A 185 -13.03 -0.67 -10.14
CA PHE A 185 -11.74 -0.93 -9.49
C PHE A 185 -10.68 0.09 -9.93
N LYS A 186 -10.61 0.39 -11.23
CA LYS A 186 -9.74 1.46 -11.76
C LYS A 186 -10.02 2.79 -11.10
N ASP A 187 -11.29 3.19 -11.02
CA ASP A 187 -11.66 4.46 -10.42
C ASP A 187 -11.34 4.52 -8.93
N ILE A 188 -11.65 3.48 -8.15
CA ILE A 188 -11.32 3.40 -6.71
C ILE A 188 -9.84 3.72 -6.50
N PHE A 189 -8.96 3.01 -7.19
CA PHE A 189 -7.53 3.21 -7.00
C PHE A 189 -7.02 4.49 -7.66
N MET A 190 -7.66 4.99 -8.73
CA MET A 190 -7.38 6.31 -9.31
C MET A 190 -7.59 7.42 -8.29
N PHE A 191 -8.76 7.44 -7.64
CA PHE A 191 -9.09 8.47 -6.66
C PHE A 191 -8.23 8.36 -5.40
N HIS A 192 -7.93 7.13 -4.97
CA HIS A 192 -7.01 6.84 -3.88
C HIS A 192 -5.60 7.38 -4.17
N TRP A 193 -4.89 6.89 -5.20
CA TRP A 193 -3.49 7.29 -5.43
C TRP A 193 -3.32 8.79 -5.72
N ARG A 194 -4.36 9.45 -6.25
CA ARG A 194 -4.33 10.91 -6.45
C ARG A 194 -4.07 11.63 -5.14
N GLU A 195 -4.65 11.15 -4.03
CA GLU A 195 -4.38 11.67 -2.69
C GLU A 195 -3.03 11.18 -2.13
N GLU A 196 -2.67 9.92 -2.38
CA GLU A 196 -1.36 9.39 -1.96
C GLU A 196 -0.18 10.16 -2.57
N SER A 197 -0.40 10.83 -3.71
CA SER A 197 0.61 11.67 -4.35
C SER A 197 1.08 12.85 -3.49
N GLN A 198 0.20 13.48 -2.69
CA GLN A 198 0.62 14.49 -1.72
C GLN A 198 1.07 13.88 -0.40
N HIS A 199 0.50 12.75 0.03
CA HIS A 199 0.91 12.06 1.24
C HIS A 199 2.39 11.67 1.18
N ALA A 200 2.84 11.10 0.06
CA ALA A 200 4.25 10.80 -0.17
C ALA A 200 5.18 12.02 0.01
N ILE A 201 4.72 13.24 -0.29
CA ILE A 201 5.52 14.46 -0.09
C ILE A 201 5.59 14.82 1.40
N LEU A 202 4.49 14.64 2.13
CA LEU A 202 4.41 14.87 3.58
C LEU A 202 5.25 13.84 4.34
N ASP A 203 5.18 12.56 3.97
CA ASP A 203 6.00 11.52 4.58
C ASP A 203 7.48 11.73 4.36
N GLU A 204 7.89 12.15 3.17
CA GLU A 204 9.28 12.55 2.93
C GLU A 204 9.78 13.64 3.88
N LEU A 205 8.93 14.65 4.10
CA LEU A 205 9.26 15.77 4.96
C LEU A 205 9.36 15.34 6.42
N GLU A 206 8.36 14.59 6.90
CA GLU A 206 8.33 14.14 8.29
C GLU A 206 9.38 13.05 8.55
N TRP A 207 9.66 12.16 7.59
CA TRP A 207 10.71 11.16 7.71
C TRP A 207 12.10 11.81 7.77
N ALA A 208 12.37 12.81 6.91
CA ALA A 208 13.64 13.55 6.97
C ALA A 208 13.76 14.38 8.26
N ARG A 209 12.67 14.97 8.75
CA ARG A 209 12.65 15.69 10.04
C ARG A 209 12.92 14.75 11.21
N GLU A 210 12.36 13.55 11.17
CA GLU A 210 12.61 12.52 12.17
C GLU A 210 14.07 12.07 12.11
N ASP A 211 14.57 11.71 10.92
CA ASP A 211 15.97 11.26 10.72
C ASP A 211 17.00 12.26 11.25
N ALA A 212 16.77 13.56 11.08
CA ALA A 212 17.66 14.61 11.56
C ALA A 212 17.84 14.63 13.09
N LYS A 213 16.96 13.97 13.85
CA LYS A 213 17.04 13.86 15.31
C LYS A 213 17.91 12.68 15.76
N LEU A 214 18.13 11.68 14.90
CA LEU A 214 18.71 10.40 15.29
C LEU A 214 20.24 10.45 15.27
N SER A 215 20.85 9.89 16.31
CA SER A 215 22.22 9.40 16.26
C SER A 215 22.33 8.15 15.38
N ASN A 216 23.56 7.76 15.04
CA ASN A 216 23.78 6.53 14.27
C ASN A 216 23.30 5.26 15.01
N ASP A 217 23.42 5.22 16.34
CA ASP A 217 22.99 4.07 17.13
C ASP A 217 21.46 3.98 17.21
N GLU A 218 20.77 5.11 17.41
CA GLU A 218 19.30 5.16 17.33
C GLU A 218 18.82 4.77 15.93
N ARG A 219 19.52 5.20 14.88
CA ARG A 219 19.22 4.78 13.50
C ARG A 219 19.43 3.29 13.27
N ASN A 220 20.42 2.67 13.92
CA ASN A 220 20.56 1.20 13.89
C ASN A 220 19.33 0.51 14.51
N THR A 221 18.82 1.03 15.64
CA THR A 221 17.58 0.54 16.25
C THR A 221 16.37 0.74 15.32
N ALA A 222 16.24 1.91 14.70
CA ALA A 222 15.16 2.19 13.77
C ALA A 222 15.17 1.26 12.54
N VAL A 223 16.35 1.00 11.97
CA VAL A 223 16.52 0.04 10.86
C VAL A 223 16.14 -1.38 11.29
N ALA A 224 16.55 -1.81 12.49
CA ALA A 224 16.16 -3.12 13.03
C ALA A 224 14.64 -3.22 13.23
N ASP A 225 14.00 -2.16 13.70
CA ASP A 225 12.53 -2.09 13.83
C ASP A 225 11.83 -2.13 12.48
N MET A 226 12.34 -1.44 11.45
CA MET A 226 11.81 -1.52 10.09
C MET A 226 11.83 -2.96 9.56
N ILE A 227 12.94 -3.68 9.78
CA ILE A 227 13.06 -5.10 9.41
C ILE A 227 12.05 -5.97 10.18
N GLN A 228 11.84 -5.71 11.47
CA GLN A 228 10.83 -6.42 12.26
C GLN A 228 9.41 -6.16 11.75
N ILE A 229 9.10 -4.93 11.32
CA ILE A 229 7.82 -4.58 10.72
C ILE A 229 7.61 -5.38 9.44
N VAL A 230 8.59 -5.40 8.52
CA VAL A 230 8.51 -6.19 7.28
C VAL A 230 8.30 -7.67 7.59
N GLY A 231 9.05 -8.23 8.56
CA GLY A 231 8.89 -9.63 8.97
C GLY A 231 7.49 -9.95 9.50
N ALA A 232 6.91 -9.08 10.33
CA ALA A 232 5.56 -9.26 10.86
C ALA A 232 4.48 -9.13 9.77
N LEU A 233 4.63 -8.15 8.86
CA LEU A 233 3.74 -7.99 7.72
C LEU A 233 3.86 -9.19 6.74
N ASP A 234 5.05 -9.77 6.55
CA ASP A 234 5.21 -10.97 5.73
C ASP A 234 4.48 -12.19 6.33
N GLN A 235 4.46 -12.33 7.66
CA GLN A 235 3.65 -13.37 8.31
C GLN A 235 2.16 -13.20 8.03
N ILE A 236 1.69 -11.95 7.99
CA ILE A 236 0.31 -11.62 7.58
C ILE A 236 0.07 -12.02 6.12
N LEU A 237 1.00 -11.72 5.21
CA LEU A 237 0.87 -12.11 3.81
C LEU A 237 0.83 -13.63 3.64
N GLN A 238 1.63 -14.39 4.40
CA GLN A 238 1.60 -15.85 4.39
C GLN A 238 0.21 -16.38 4.84
N GLN A 239 -0.32 -15.87 5.94
CA GLN A 239 -1.64 -16.26 6.44
C GLN A 239 -2.78 -15.90 5.46
N GLN A 240 -2.70 -14.71 4.87
CA GLN A 240 -3.71 -14.26 3.91
C GLN A 240 -3.62 -15.03 2.59
N ALA A 241 -2.42 -15.36 2.10
CA ALA A 241 -2.24 -16.20 0.91
C ALA A 241 -2.83 -17.60 1.09
N GLN A 242 -2.66 -18.19 2.28
CA GLN A 242 -3.29 -19.45 2.63
C GLN A 242 -4.83 -19.33 2.66
N ALA A 243 -5.36 -18.27 3.26
CA ALA A 243 -6.81 -18.05 3.36
C ALA A 243 -7.45 -17.84 1.97
N ASP A 244 -6.82 -17.05 1.12
CA ASP A 244 -7.27 -16.73 -0.23
C ASP A 244 -7.20 -17.94 -1.15
N THR A 245 -6.11 -18.71 -1.08
CA THR A 245 -6.00 -20.00 -1.80
C THR A 245 -7.10 -20.96 -1.36
N ALA A 246 -7.32 -21.11 -0.06
CA ALA A 246 -8.34 -22.02 0.44
C ALA A 246 -9.75 -21.60 0.01
N TYR A 247 -10.04 -20.29 -0.02
CA TYR A 247 -11.30 -19.74 -0.53
C TYR A 247 -11.46 -19.98 -2.03
N PHE A 248 -10.41 -19.69 -2.80
CA PHE A 248 -10.36 -19.91 -4.24
C PHE A 248 -10.61 -21.39 -4.58
N MET A 249 -9.81 -22.30 -4.01
CA MET A 249 -9.89 -23.74 -4.27
C MET A 249 -11.26 -24.33 -3.87
N ARG A 250 -11.81 -23.96 -2.70
CA ARG A 250 -13.18 -24.37 -2.33
C ARG A 250 -14.22 -23.93 -3.34
N THR A 251 -14.08 -22.72 -3.88
CA THR A 251 -15.05 -22.18 -4.83
C THR A 251 -14.97 -22.89 -6.18
N ILE A 252 -13.77 -23.13 -6.71
CA ILE A 252 -13.59 -23.70 -8.05
C ILE A 252 -13.54 -25.23 -8.08
N ARG A 253 -13.31 -25.89 -6.94
CA ARG A 253 -13.14 -27.35 -6.84
C ARG A 253 -13.98 -28.01 -5.73
N GLY A 254 -14.68 -27.25 -4.90
CA GLY A 254 -15.50 -27.77 -3.79
C GLY A 254 -14.72 -28.10 -2.51
N VAL A 255 -13.39 -28.22 -2.57
CA VAL A 255 -12.51 -28.52 -1.42
C VAL A 255 -11.23 -27.67 -1.48
N ALA A 256 -10.64 -27.38 -0.32
CA ALA A 256 -9.48 -26.47 -0.22
C ALA A 256 -8.16 -27.10 -0.67
N ASP A 257 -8.01 -28.41 -0.48
CA ASP A 257 -6.80 -29.21 -0.68
C ASP A 257 -6.83 -30.02 -2.00
N ALA A 258 -7.64 -29.58 -2.97
CA ALA A 258 -7.68 -30.16 -4.31
C ALA A 258 -6.30 -30.08 -5.00
N PRO A 259 -6.04 -30.91 -6.03
CA PRO A 259 -4.81 -30.85 -6.80
C PRO A 259 -4.45 -29.42 -7.25
N HIS A 260 -3.16 -29.09 -7.22
CA HIS A 260 -2.58 -27.77 -7.46
C HIS A 260 -2.82 -26.69 -6.38
N ALA A 261 -3.48 -26.98 -5.24
CA ALA A 261 -3.65 -25.99 -4.17
C ALA A 261 -2.32 -25.39 -3.68
N ALA A 262 -1.28 -26.20 -3.50
CA ALA A 262 0.03 -25.74 -3.06
C ALA A 262 0.74 -24.84 -4.12
N GLU A 263 0.54 -25.12 -5.41
CA GLU A 263 1.08 -24.30 -6.50
C GLU A 263 0.38 -22.94 -6.56
N VAL A 264 -0.96 -22.92 -6.37
CA VAL A 264 -1.72 -21.68 -6.24
C VAL A 264 -1.26 -20.87 -5.03
N GLU A 265 -1.12 -21.49 -3.85
CA GLU A 265 -0.66 -20.79 -2.64
C GLU A 265 0.72 -20.17 -2.83
N HIS A 266 1.63 -20.91 -3.46
CA HIS A 266 2.97 -20.42 -3.76
C HIS A 266 2.93 -19.15 -4.63
N ILE A 267 2.14 -19.13 -5.70
CA ILE A 267 2.01 -17.97 -6.59
C ILE A 267 1.25 -16.82 -5.93
N VAL A 268 0.21 -17.10 -5.13
CA VAL A 268 -0.51 -16.05 -4.38
C VAL A 268 0.43 -15.36 -3.39
N LEU A 269 1.22 -16.13 -2.63
CA LEU A 269 2.22 -15.55 -1.72
C LEU A 269 3.31 -14.78 -2.48
N LYS A 270 3.76 -15.31 -3.62
CA LYS A 270 4.69 -14.61 -4.52
C LYS A 270 4.11 -13.25 -4.94
N ALA A 271 2.87 -13.22 -5.42
CA ALA A 271 2.17 -12.01 -5.84
C ALA A 271 2.02 -10.99 -4.70
N TYR A 272 1.74 -11.45 -3.48
CA TYR A 272 1.62 -10.56 -2.32
C TYR A 272 2.97 -9.96 -1.91
N ARG A 273 4.03 -10.76 -1.85
CA ARG A 273 5.38 -10.24 -1.57
C ARG A 273 5.85 -9.27 -2.64
N TRP A 274 5.52 -9.55 -3.91
CA TRP A 274 5.76 -8.63 -5.02
C TRP A 274 5.04 -7.30 -4.79
N THR A 275 3.73 -7.37 -4.57
CA THR A 275 2.84 -6.21 -4.46
C THR A 275 3.19 -5.33 -3.26
N TYR A 276 3.40 -5.90 -2.08
CA TYR A 276 3.53 -5.08 -0.86
C TYR A 276 4.96 -4.75 -0.46
N PHE A 277 5.97 -5.50 -0.92
CA PHE A 277 7.36 -5.28 -0.53
C PHE A 277 8.30 -5.05 -1.70
N VAL A 278 8.40 -6.01 -2.61
CA VAL A 278 9.48 -5.99 -3.61
C VAL A 278 9.30 -4.85 -4.61
N SER A 279 8.08 -4.55 -5.05
CA SER A 279 7.82 -3.43 -5.96
C SER A 279 8.29 -2.08 -5.38
N GLY A 280 8.04 -1.82 -4.10
CA GLY A 280 8.43 -0.57 -3.46
C GLY A 280 9.89 -0.48 -3.05
N MET A 281 10.53 -1.60 -2.73
CA MET A 281 12.00 -1.62 -2.56
C MET A 281 12.75 -1.28 -3.85
N LEU A 282 12.10 -1.47 -5.00
CA LEU A 282 12.65 -1.09 -6.30
C LEU A 282 12.23 0.32 -6.74
N GLU A 283 11.36 1.01 -5.97
CA GLU A 283 10.86 2.34 -6.33
C GLU A 283 11.98 3.38 -6.17
N PRO A 284 12.48 4.00 -7.27
CA PRO A 284 13.67 4.84 -7.23
C PRO A 284 13.59 6.00 -6.25
N ARG A 285 12.39 6.56 -6.04
CA ARG A 285 12.18 7.66 -5.10
C ARG A 285 12.38 7.20 -3.66
N PHE A 286 11.88 6.02 -3.30
CA PHE A 286 12.07 5.44 -1.97
C PHE A 286 13.55 5.10 -1.71
N VAL A 287 14.19 4.41 -2.66
CA VAL A 287 15.61 4.03 -2.58
C VAL A 287 16.48 5.26 -2.33
N LYS A 288 16.29 6.33 -3.11
CA LYS A 288 17.05 7.57 -2.96
C LYS A 288 16.91 8.20 -1.57
N LEU A 289 15.70 8.20 -1.00
CA LEU A 289 15.46 8.73 0.35
C LEU A 289 16.19 7.88 1.39
N LEU A 290 15.99 6.55 1.33
CA LEU A 290 16.61 5.61 2.25
C LEU A 290 18.15 5.72 2.20
N GLU A 291 18.74 5.79 1.00
CA GLU A 291 20.19 5.99 0.81
C GLU A 291 20.69 7.29 1.42
N SER A 292 19.91 8.37 1.34
CA SER A 292 20.30 9.67 1.89
C SER A 292 20.30 9.72 3.42
N MET A 293 19.52 8.83 4.07
CA MET A 293 19.35 8.79 5.52
C MET A 293 20.20 7.69 6.18
N THR A 294 20.65 6.68 5.43
CA THR A 294 21.31 5.50 5.98
C THR A 294 22.81 5.45 5.65
N THR A 295 23.56 4.73 6.48
CA THR A 295 24.95 4.32 6.17
C THR A 295 24.96 3.06 5.29
N GLU A 296 26.11 2.77 4.68
CA GLU A 296 26.30 1.53 3.90
C GLU A 296 26.07 0.26 4.75
N ALA A 297 26.54 0.25 6.00
CA ALA A 297 26.33 -0.87 6.90
C ALA A 297 24.84 -1.10 7.22
N GLN A 298 24.08 -0.02 7.46
CA GLN A 298 22.64 -0.08 7.68
C GLN A 298 21.90 -0.59 6.45
N ARG A 299 22.28 -0.14 5.24
CA ARG A 299 21.71 -0.65 3.99
C ARG A 299 22.01 -2.12 3.78
N ALA A 300 23.23 -2.57 4.04
CA ALA A 300 23.58 -3.98 3.95
C ALA A 300 22.71 -4.87 4.87
N CYS A 301 22.33 -4.37 6.05
CA CYS A 301 21.38 -5.07 6.93
C CYS A 301 19.97 -5.16 6.31
N ILE A 302 19.50 -4.07 5.68
CA ILE A 302 18.20 -4.04 4.99
C ILE A 302 18.23 -5.00 3.81
N ASP A 303 19.25 -4.94 2.96
CA ASP A 303 19.42 -5.81 1.79
C ASP A 303 19.44 -7.29 2.19
N ALA A 304 20.18 -7.63 3.26
CA ALA A 304 20.22 -9.00 3.77
C ALA A 304 18.86 -9.49 4.27
N ALA A 305 18.06 -8.62 4.90
CA ALA A 305 16.72 -8.94 5.37
C ALA A 305 15.71 -9.07 4.21
N MET A 306 15.89 -8.30 3.14
CA MET A 306 14.98 -8.30 1.98
C MET A 306 15.33 -9.38 0.95
N ALA A 307 16.58 -9.85 0.90
CA ALA A 307 17.03 -10.85 -0.07
C ALA A 307 16.13 -12.10 -0.18
N PRO A 308 15.60 -12.68 0.91
CA PRO A 308 14.69 -13.83 0.83
C PRO A 308 13.36 -13.54 0.13
N LEU A 309 12.96 -12.27 -0.02
CA LEU A 309 11.71 -11.86 -0.65
C LEU A 309 11.86 -11.59 -2.15
N LEU A 310 13.08 -11.36 -2.64
CA LEU A 310 13.36 -10.95 -4.03
C LEU A 310 12.93 -11.98 -5.09
N TYR A 311 12.78 -13.26 -4.73
CA TYR A 311 12.21 -14.27 -5.62
C TYR A 311 10.79 -13.90 -6.11
N ALA A 312 10.11 -12.99 -5.40
CA ALA A 312 8.77 -12.55 -5.72
C ALA A 312 8.67 -11.72 -7.00
N MET A 313 9.80 -11.24 -7.55
CA MET A 313 9.78 -10.53 -8.84
C MET A 313 9.01 -11.32 -9.92
N PRO A 314 8.19 -10.64 -10.75
CA PRO A 314 7.44 -11.30 -11.82
C PRO A 314 8.39 -11.99 -12.80
N ALA A 315 7.98 -13.15 -13.34
CA ALA A 315 8.79 -13.88 -14.31
C ALA A 315 9.05 -13.07 -15.60
N GLU A 316 8.12 -12.18 -15.96
CA GLU A 316 8.24 -11.27 -17.11
C GLU A 316 9.08 -10.02 -16.80
N GLY A 317 9.60 -9.88 -15.58
CA GLY A 317 10.31 -8.70 -15.09
C GLY A 317 9.39 -7.65 -14.46
N ALA A 318 10.00 -6.60 -13.89
CA ALA A 318 9.23 -5.51 -13.29
C ALA A 318 8.45 -4.73 -14.37
N PRO A 319 7.16 -4.42 -14.17
CA PRO A 319 6.39 -3.59 -15.09
C PRO A 319 7.06 -2.22 -15.24
N VAL A 320 7.30 -1.79 -16.47
CA VAL A 320 7.84 -0.45 -16.74
C VAL A 320 6.69 0.55 -16.61
N PRO A 321 6.80 1.60 -15.76
CA PRO A 321 5.78 2.63 -15.67
C PRO A 321 5.51 3.22 -17.05
N ALA A 322 4.24 3.39 -17.42
CA ALA A 322 3.93 4.20 -18.58
C ALA A 322 4.54 5.60 -18.37
N MET A 323 5.33 6.07 -19.34
CA MET A 323 5.86 7.44 -19.33
C MET A 323 4.69 8.39 -19.08
N ALA A 324 4.81 9.24 -18.06
CA ALA A 324 3.77 10.20 -17.73
C ALA A 324 3.44 11.05 -18.97
N ALA A 325 2.17 11.00 -19.39
CA ALA A 325 1.60 12.01 -20.28
C ALA A 325 1.24 13.26 -19.47
#